data_AF-A0A2V9VRP8-F1
#
_entry.id   AF-A0A2V9VRP8-F1
#
_cell.length_a   1.000
_cell.length_b   1.000
_cell.length_c   1.000
_cell.angle_alpha   90.00
_cell.angle_beta   90.00
_cell.angle_gamma   90.00
#
_symmetry.space_group_name_H-M   'P 1'
#
loop_
_entity.id
_entity.type
_entity.pdbx_description
1 polymer ?
#
loop_
_entity_poly.entity_id
_entity_poly.type
_entity_poly.pdbx_seq_one_letter_code
_entity_poly.pdbx_strand_id
1 'polypeptide(L)'
;MELYKLHMLAHPPELPNGPATYTLMIARETSPSGSVQSANLSSWDSLARKVASVGVGEGELQKAKWELDVNRYHSITGVSLSPAQIELLGFTRKPVPTPR
;
A
#
# COMPACT_ATOMS: atom_id res chain seq x y z
N MET A 1 7.09 10.05 13.68
CA MET A 1 6.53 9.02 12.80
C MET A 1 5.04 8.97 13.06
N GLU A 2 4.23 8.68 12.04
CA GLU A 2 2.76 8.60 12.18
C GLU A 2 2.32 7.18 11.83
N LEU A 3 1.19 6.75 12.40
CA LEU A 3 0.61 5.45 12.10
C LEU A 3 -0.28 5.52 10.86
N TYR A 4 -0.05 4.58 9.96
CA TYR A 4 -0.75 4.45 8.70
C TYR A 4 -1.40 3.07 8.58
N LYS A 5 -2.47 3.05 7.80
CA LYS A 5 -3.09 1.85 7.28
C LYS A 5 -2.68 1.67 5.83
N LEU A 6 -2.15 0.50 5.50
CA LEU A 6 -1.87 0.06 4.13
C LEU A 6 -3.04 -0.77 3.66
N HIS A 7 -3.70 -0.36 2.59
CA HIS A 7 -4.74 -1.13 1.92
C HIS A 7 -4.19 -1.68 0.61
N MET A 8 -4.44 -2.95 0.34
CA MET A 8 -4.01 -3.65 -0.86
C MET A 8 -5.22 -4.23 -1.54
N LEU A 9 -5.31 -4.03 -2.84
CA LEU A 9 -6.35 -4.59 -3.70
C LEU A 9 -5.68 -5.40 -4.80
N ALA A 10 -6.20 -6.58 -5.09
CA ALA A 10 -5.81 -7.38 -6.24
C ALA A 10 -6.91 -7.29 -7.30
N HIS A 11 -6.52 -6.90 -8.49
CA HIS A 11 -7.38 -6.83 -9.65
C HIS A 11 -7.11 -8.06 -10.52
N PRO A 12 -8.12 -8.90 -10.75
CA PRO A 12 -7.96 -10.04 -11.65
C PRO A 12 -7.59 -9.53 -13.05
N PRO A 13 -6.88 -10.35 -13.83
CA PRO A 13 -6.55 -9.96 -15.19
C PRO A 13 -7.82 -9.82 -16.03
N GLU A 14 -7.84 -8.80 -16.89
CA GLU A 14 -8.95 -8.59 -17.84
C GLU A 14 -9.04 -9.70 -18.89
N LEU A 15 -7.94 -10.42 -19.09
CA LEU A 15 -7.82 -11.53 -20.03
C LEU A 15 -7.50 -12.83 -19.28
N PRO A 16 -7.96 -14.00 -19.76
CA PRO A 16 -7.78 -15.29 -19.08
C PRO A 16 -6.32 -15.71 -18.84
N ASN A 17 -5.34 -15.06 -19.49
CA ASN A 17 -3.90 -15.25 -19.28
C ASN A 17 -3.15 -13.93 -19.02
N GLY A 18 -3.88 -12.86 -18.70
CA GLY A 18 -3.27 -11.57 -18.37
C GLY A 18 -2.60 -11.60 -16.99
N PRO A 19 -1.66 -10.68 -16.71
CA PRO A 19 -1.15 -10.50 -15.37
C PRO A 19 -2.20 -9.82 -14.48
N ALA A 20 -2.33 -10.28 -13.22
CA ALA A 20 -3.06 -9.54 -12.22
C ALA A 20 -2.35 -8.22 -11.90
N THR A 21 -3.13 -7.18 -11.63
CA THR A 21 -2.59 -5.89 -11.16
C THR A 21 -3.00 -5.66 -9.72
N TYR A 22 -2.29 -4.78 -9.04
CA TYR A 22 -2.49 -4.53 -7.62
C TYR A 22 -2.52 -3.03 -7.36
N THR A 23 -3.38 -2.59 -6.45
CA THR A 23 -3.37 -1.21 -5.97
C THR A 23 -2.95 -1.20 -4.50
N LEU A 24 -1.91 -0.44 -4.19
CA LEU A 24 -1.53 -0.09 -2.83
C LEU A 24 -2.11 1.28 -2.50
N MET A 25 -2.74 1.40 -1.35
CA MET A 25 -3.34 2.63 -0.85
C MET A 25 -2.82 2.89 0.56
N ILE A 26 -2.50 4.15 0.87
CA ILE A 26 -2.13 4.58 2.24
C ILE A 26 -3.19 5.51 2.80
N ALA A 27 -3.55 5.31 4.06
CA ALA A 27 -4.39 6.21 4.83
C ALA A 27 -3.77 6.45 6.20
N ARG A 28 -3.86 7.67 6.74
CA ARG A 28 -3.47 7.92 8.13
C ARG A 28 -4.53 7.32 9.05
N GLU A 29 -4.13 6.57 10.07
CA GLU A 29 -5.11 5.90 10.95
C GLU A 29 -5.96 6.88 11.76
N THR A 30 -5.38 8.02 12.11
CA THR A 30 -6.07 9.07 12.88
C THR A 30 -6.97 9.96 12.02
N SER A 31 -6.96 9.79 10.70
CA SER A 31 -7.71 10.65 9.78
C SER A 31 -8.96 9.94 9.26
N PRO A 32 -10.17 10.34 9.69
CA PRO A 32 -11.42 9.74 9.20
C PRO A 32 -11.65 9.98 7.70
N SER A 33 -11.00 11.00 7.13
CA SER A 33 -11.12 11.43 5.72
C SER A 33 -9.78 11.39 4.98
N GLY A 34 -8.75 10.78 5.58
CA GLY A 34 -7.34 11.01 5.25
C GLY A 34 -6.97 10.61 3.82
N SER A 35 -6.50 11.60 3.05
CA SER A 35 -5.98 11.51 1.68
C SER A 35 -5.41 10.14 1.34
N VAL A 36 -6.23 9.37 0.64
CA VAL A 36 -5.87 8.07 0.12
C VAL A 36 -5.00 8.31 -1.10
N GLN A 37 -3.68 8.20 -0.93
CA GLN A 37 -2.79 8.08 -2.07
C GLN A 37 -2.80 6.63 -2.52
N SER A 38 -2.93 6.41 -3.83
CA SER A 38 -2.96 5.08 -4.43
C SER A 38 -1.85 4.92 -5.48
N ALA A 39 -1.23 3.75 -5.50
CA ALA A 39 -0.18 3.37 -6.43
C ALA A 39 -0.59 2.05 -7.08
N ASN A 40 -0.60 2.04 -8.42
CA ASN A 40 -0.89 0.84 -9.19
C ASN A 40 0.40 0.10 -9.51
N LEU A 41 0.36 -1.21 -9.37
CA LEU A 41 1.50 -2.12 -9.46
C LEU A 41 1.11 -3.27 -10.38
N SER A 42 2.00 -3.60 -11.31
CA SER A 42 1.77 -4.62 -12.33
C SER A 42 2.01 -6.05 -11.85
N SER A 43 2.49 -6.24 -10.62
CA SER A 43 2.80 -7.56 -10.07
C SER A 43 2.80 -7.58 -8.54
N TRP A 44 2.54 -8.77 -7.98
CA TRP A 44 2.68 -9.04 -6.56
C TRP A 44 4.10 -8.75 -6.07
N ASP A 45 5.12 -9.14 -6.81
CA ASP A 45 6.51 -8.95 -6.41
C ASP A 45 6.88 -7.45 -6.25
N SER A 46 6.37 -6.60 -7.13
CA SER A 46 6.53 -5.14 -7.01
C SER A 46 5.82 -4.56 -5.79
N LEU A 47 4.63 -5.08 -5.46
CA LEU A 47 3.90 -4.74 -4.25
C LEU A 47 4.63 -5.18 -2.99
N ALA A 48 5.02 -6.46 -2.93
CA ALA A 48 5.70 -7.06 -1.81
C ALA A 48 7.02 -6.34 -1.51
N ARG A 49 7.83 -6.01 -2.53
CA ARG A 49 9.07 -5.25 -2.34
C ARG A 49 8.84 -3.86 -1.75
N LYS A 50 7.82 -3.13 -2.21
CA LYS A 50 7.47 -1.82 -1.66
C LYS A 50 7.02 -1.92 -0.21
N VAL A 51 6.12 -2.85 0.09
CA VAL A 51 5.59 -3.05 1.46
C VAL A 51 6.68 -3.56 2.41
N ALA A 52 7.58 -4.44 1.95
CA ALA A 52 8.76 -4.88 2.70
C ALA A 52 9.73 -3.73 3.00
N SER A 53 9.92 -2.80 2.06
CA SER A 53 10.84 -1.66 2.23
C SER A 53 10.46 -0.72 3.38
N VAL A 54 9.20 -0.77 3.83
CA VAL A 54 8.72 0.02 4.96
C VAL A 54 8.65 -0.77 6.27
N GLY A 55 9.25 -1.96 6.32
CA GLY A 55 9.41 -2.76 7.54
C GLY A 55 8.30 -3.78 7.79
N VAL A 56 7.43 -4.07 6.81
CA VAL A 56 6.47 -5.17 6.92
C VAL A 56 7.20 -6.50 6.74
N GLY A 57 7.08 -7.37 7.74
CA GLY A 57 7.76 -8.66 7.76
C GLY A 57 7.19 -9.68 6.77
N GLU A 58 8.00 -10.70 6.44
CA GLU A 58 7.64 -11.73 5.47
C GLU A 58 6.36 -12.50 5.84
N GLY A 59 6.12 -12.78 7.12
CA GLY A 59 4.89 -13.45 7.57
C GLY A 59 3.62 -12.65 7.24
N GLU A 60 3.65 -11.33 7.42
CA GLU A 60 2.53 -10.46 7.04
C GLU A 60 2.38 -10.35 5.52
N LEU A 61 3.49 -10.37 4.76
CA LEU A 61 3.43 -10.41 3.30
C LEU A 61 2.83 -11.71 2.77
N GLN A 62 3.18 -12.86 3.35
CA GLN A 62 2.60 -14.16 2.97
C GLN A 62 1.10 -14.19 3.28
N LYS A 63 0.70 -13.69 4.45
CA LYS A 63 -0.71 -13.53 4.82
C LYS A 63 -1.44 -12.59 3.86
N ALA A 64 -0.84 -11.44 3.54
CA ALA A 64 -1.41 -10.50 2.59
C ALA A 64 -1.58 -11.13 1.20
N LYS A 65 -0.62 -11.93 0.73
CA LYS A 65 -0.74 -12.65 -0.54
C LYS A 65 -1.93 -13.60 -0.54
N TRP A 66 -2.05 -14.44 0.50
CA TRP A 66 -3.16 -15.37 0.64
C TRP A 66 -4.52 -14.65 0.64
N GLU A 67 -4.63 -13.59 1.42
CA GLU A 67 -5.85 -12.76 1.49
C GLU A 67 -6.16 -12.08 0.15
N LEU A 68 -5.15 -11.64 -0.61
CA LEU A 68 -5.35 -11.07 -1.94
C LEU A 68 -5.76 -12.12 -2.98
N ASP A 69 -5.25 -13.35 -2.89
CA ASP A 69 -5.63 -14.44 -3.78
C ASP A 69 -7.08 -14.91 -3.51
N VAL A 70 -7.52 -14.92 -2.25
CA VAL A 70 -8.87 -15.38 -1.85
C VAL A 70 -9.90 -14.26 -1.86
N ASN A 71 -9.62 -13.16 -1.17
CA ASN A 71 -10.57 -12.07 -0.91
C ASN A 71 -10.36 -10.84 -1.81
N ARG A 72 -9.29 -10.83 -2.61
CA ARG A 72 -8.89 -9.69 -3.48
C ARG A 72 -8.61 -8.38 -2.74
N TYR A 73 -8.58 -8.42 -1.41
CA TYR A 73 -8.36 -7.27 -0.56
C TYR A 73 -7.67 -7.68 0.73
N HIS A 74 -6.73 -6.85 1.16
CA HIS A 74 -6.11 -6.98 2.48
C HIS A 74 -5.76 -5.59 3.03
N SER A 75 -5.75 -5.44 4.35
CA SER A 75 -5.25 -4.21 4.97
C SER A 75 -4.43 -4.46 6.21
N ILE A 76 -3.29 -3.77 6.30
CA ILE A 76 -2.38 -3.78 7.45
C ILE A 76 -2.54 -2.45 8.18
N THR A 77 -2.87 -2.52 9.47
CA THR A 77 -3.02 -1.36 10.38
C THR A 77 -1.78 -1.17 11.24
N GLY A 78 -1.63 0.00 11.85
CA GLY A 78 -0.54 0.29 12.79
C GLY A 78 0.85 0.41 12.16
N VAL A 79 0.95 0.66 10.85
CA VAL A 79 2.24 0.78 10.17
C VAL A 79 2.85 2.14 10.46
N SER A 80 3.92 2.17 11.25
CA SER A 80 4.66 3.41 11.55
C SER A 80 5.52 3.82 10.35
N LEU A 81 5.11 4.89 9.65
CA LEU A 81 5.82 5.37 8.47
C LEU A 81 6.47 6.74 8.71
N SER A 82 7.71 6.86 8.26
CA SER A 82 8.41 8.14 8.10
C SER A 82 8.10 8.77 6.73
N PRO A 83 8.31 10.09 6.54
CA PRO A 83 8.14 10.74 5.23
C PRO A 83 8.92 10.05 4.11
N ALA A 84 10.17 9.65 4.36
CA ALA A 84 11.00 8.94 3.39
C ALA A 84 10.40 7.58 3.00
N GLN A 85 9.81 6.84 3.95
CA GLN A 85 9.13 5.57 3.65
C GLN A 85 7.85 5.77 2.85
N ILE A 86 7.11 6.85 3.07
CA ILE A 86 5.95 7.22 2.26
C ILE A 86 6.40 7.46 0.81
N GLU A 87 7.53 8.15 0.61
CA GLU A 87 8.12 8.36 -0.72
C GLU A 87 8.60 7.05 -1.38
N LEU A 88 9.19 6.11 -0.61
CA LEU A 88 9.57 4.78 -1.12
C LEU A 88 8.36 3.98 -1.64
N LEU A 89 7.20 4.13 -1.00
CA LEU A 89 5.95 3.57 -1.49
C LEU A 89 5.48 4.21 -2.80
N GLY A 90 6.07 5.33 -3.22
CA GLY A 90 5.72 6.09 -4.43
C GLY A 90 4.72 7.19 -4.15
N PHE A 91 4.55 7.58 -2.88
CA PHE A 91 3.61 8.58 -2.45
C PHE A 91 4.34 9.87 -2.11
N THR A 92 4.06 10.94 -2.84
CA THR A 92 4.57 12.27 -2.52
C THR A 92 3.65 12.94 -1.51
N ARG A 93 4.15 13.25 -0.31
CA ARG A 93 3.48 14.29 0.49
C ARG A 93 3.54 15.58 -0.31
N LYS A 94 2.40 16.10 -0.77
CA LYS A 94 2.33 17.51 -1.16
C LYS A 94 2.82 18.32 0.03
N PRO A 95 3.86 19.17 -0.11
CA PRO A 95 4.23 20.07 0.96
C PRO A 95 3.01 20.93 1.29
N VAL A 96 2.70 21.07 2.59
CA VAL A 96 1.72 22.05 3.05
C VAL A 96 2.23 23.41 2.59
N PRO A 97 1.45 24.21 1.84
CA PRO A 97 1.88 25.54 1.46
C PRO A 97 2.13 26.34 2.73
N THR A 98 3.38 26.78 2.93
CA THR A 98 3.76 27.66 4.03
C THR A 98 2.97 28.96 3.86
N PRO A 99 2.15 29.39 4.84
CA PRO A 99 1.58 30.73 4.77
C PRO A 99 2.75 31.74 4.84
N ARG A 100 2.79 32.65 3.85
CA ARG A 100 3.66 33.83 3.89
C ARG A 100 3.07 34.87 4.83
#